data_AF-A0A950TBD6-F1
#
_entry.id   AF-A0A950TBD6-F1
#
_cell.length_a   1.000
_cell.length_b   1.000
_cell.length_c   1.000
_cell.angle_alpha   90.00
_cell.angle_beta   90.00
_cell.angle_gamma   90.00
#
_symmetry.space_group_name_H-M   'P 1'
#
loop_
_entity.id
_entity.type
_entity.pdbx_description
1 polymer ?
#
loop_
_entity_poly.entity_id
_entity_poly.type
_entity_poly.pdbx_seq_one_letter_code
_entity_poly.pdbx_strand_id
1 'polypeptide(L)'
;SLLRQRARWDRDALRIRFMMYGELSLFHPFERLADTLQRLDFILFDLIPTLSLPFYLIYIILLFGDQAALFLASIYFVLLWLSIFNMGLAFVMFNRSVGLFGLGAALIFPLYQGIYLKCARFFSYSSEIIFATSRHDDFVPPRVRRALFGDRT
;
A
#
# COMPACT_ATOMS: atom_id res chain seq x y z
N SER A 1 4.44 10.09 15.43
CA SER A 1 3.06 10.01 14.92
C SER A 1 2.86 8.66 14.23
N LEU A 2 1.62 8.14 14.21
CA LEU A 2 1.25 6.87 13.56
C LEU A 2 1.64 6.82 12.08
N LEU A 3 1.50 7.95 11.37
CA LEU A 3 1.87 8.06 9.95
C LEU A 3 3.34 7.82 9.67
N ARG A 4 4.21 8.35 10.53
CA ARG A 4 5.66 8.16 10.39
C ARG A 4 6.03 6.68 10.56
N GLN A 5 5.36 6.00 11.50
CA GLN A 5 5.55 4.56 11.72
C GLN A 5 5.01 3.74 10.55
N ARG A 6 3.84 4.10 10.01
CA ARG A 6 3.26 3.42 8.84
C ARG A 6 4.13 3.59 7.60
N ALA A 7 4.53 4.82 7.29
CA ALA A 7 5.42 5.12 6.17
C ALA A 7 6.75 4.35 6.27
N ARG A 8 7.29 4.20 7.48
CA ARG A 8 8.48 3.36 7.73
C ARG A 8 8.22 1.90 7.39
N TRP A 9 7.12 1.31 7.89
CA TRP A 9 6.80 -0.09 7.57
C TRP A 9 6.63 -0.33 6.08
N ASP A 10 6.00 0.62 5.38
CA ASP A 10 5.85 0.53 3.93
C ASP A 10 7.23 0.61 3.22
N ARG A 11 8.13 1.51 3.64
CA ARG A 11 9.50 1.60 3.09
C ARG A 11 10.33 0.34 3.39
N ASP A 12 10.30 -0.15 4.62
CA ASP A 12 11.07 -1.33 5.04
C ASP A 12 10.60 -2.58 4.30
N ALA A 13 9.27 -2.77 4.15
CA ALA A 13 8.71 -3.87 3.38
C ALA A 13 9.18 -3.84 1.93
N LEU A 14 9.15 -2.67 1.29
CA LEU A 14 9.62 -2.48 -0.08
C LEU A 14 11.12 -2.79 -0.21
N ARG A 15 11.94 -2.24 0.70
CA ARG A 15 13.39 -2.41 0.67
C ARG A 15 13.82 -3.85 0.89
N ILE A 16 13.26 -4.52 1.89
CA ILE A 16 13.59 -5.92 2.19
C ILE A 16 13.24 -6.78 0.97
N ARG A 17 12.03 -6.65 0.43
CA ARG A 17 11.58 -7.46 -0.70
C ARG A 17 12.40 -7.18 -1.98
N PHE A 18 12.67 -5.93 -2.31
CA PHE A 18 13.37 -5.60 -3.57
C PHE A 18 14.89 -5.56 -3.48
N MET A 19 15.46 -4.91 -2.47
CA MET A 19 16.92 -4.75 -2.41
C MET A 19 17.60 -5.96 -1.78
N MET A 20 16.95 -6.63 -0.82
CA MET A 20 17.55 -7.74 -0.09
C MET A 20 17.21 -9.09 -0.73
N TYR A 21 15.94 -9.30 -1.08
CA TYR A 21 15.47 -10.58 -1.68
C TYR A 21 15.32 -10.54 -3.20
N GLY A 22 15.41 -9.38 -3.84
CA GLY A 22 15.36 -9.28 -5.30
C GLY A 22 14.03 -9.71 -5.92
N GLU A 23 12.92 -9.59 -5.19
CA GLU A 23 11.59 -10.11 -5.57
C GLU A 23 11.02 -9.57 -6.90
N LEU A 24 11.65 -8.57 -7.54
CA LEU A 24 11.26 -8.14 -8.90
C LEU A 24 11.76 -9.08 -9.99
N SER A 25 12.71 -9.97 -9.70
CA SER A 25 13.14 -10.97 -10.66
C SER A 25 11.98 -11.93 -10.93
N LEU A 26 11.61 -12.06 -12.20
CA LEU A 26 10.60 -13.04 -12.63
C LEU A 26 11.10 -14.49 -12.48
N PHE A 27 12.41 -14.67 -12.33
CA PHE A 27 13.04 -15.98 -12.29
C PHE A 27 13.77 -16.18 -10.96
N HIS A 28 13.12 -16.94 -10.08
CA HIS A 28 13.74 -17.48 -8.88
C HIS A 28 13.76 -19.01 -8.99
N PRO A 29 14.90 -19.62 -9.36
CA PRO A 29 14.98 -21.07 -9.42
C PRO A 29 14.79 -21.65 -8.01
N PHE A 30 13.98 -22.71 -7.90
CA PHE A 30 13.66 -23.43 -6.66
C PHE A 30 12.73 -22.72 -5.66
N GLU A 31 12.01 -21.68 -6.07
CA GLU A 31 10.98 -21.08 -5.23
C GLU A 31 9.74 -21.97 -5.10
N ARG A 32 9.16 -22.07 -3.90
CA ARG A 32 7.89 -22.78 -3.69
C ARG A 32 6.74 -21.95 -4.24
N LEU A 33 5.70 -22.63 -4.75
CA LEU A 33 4.51 -21.98 -5.30
C LEU A 33 3.87 -20.98 -4.32
N ALA A 34 3.82 -21.31 -3.02
CA ALA A 34 3.28 -20.40 -2.00
C ALA A 34 4.04 -19.07 -1.91
N ASP A 35 5.37 -19.11 -1.97
CA ASP A 35 6.23 -17.92 -1.92
C ASP A 35 6.07 -17.09 -3.20
N THR A 36 5.98 -17.76 -4.36
CA THR A 36 5.70 -17.10 -5.65
C THR A 36 4.35 -16.37 -5.64
N LEU A 37 3.30 -16.99 -5.09
CA LEU A 37 1.98 -16.36 -4.98
C LEU A 37 2.01 -15.16 -4.05
N GLN A 38 2.65 -15.27 -2.89
CA GLN A 38 2.78 -14.14 -1.95
C GLN A 38 3.56 -12.96 -2.56
N ARG A 39 4.58 -13.25 -3.36
CA ARG A 39 5.32 -12.23 -4.09
C ARG A 39 4.48 -11.56 -5.16
N LEU A 40 3.78 -12.37 -5.96
CA LEU A 40 2.93 -11.87 -7.04
C LEU A 40 1.78 -11.03 -6.47
N ASP A 41 1.21 -11.45 -5.34
CA ASP A 41 0.18 -10.71 -4.62
C ASP A 41 0.67 -9.30 -4.27
N PHE A 42 1.87 -9.20 -3.68
CA PHE A 42 2.49 -7.91 -3.37
C PHE A 42 2.76 -7.06 -4.62
N ILE A 43 3.27 -7.64 -5.71
CA ILE A 43 3.58 -6.88 -6.92
C ILE A 43 2.31 -6.39 -7.61
N LEU A 44 1.35 -7.29 -7.85
CA LEU A 44 0.16 -7.02 -8.66
C LEU A 44 -0.91 -6.23 -7.91
N PHE A 45 -1.07 -6.44 -6.59
CA PHE A 45 -2.15 -5.80 -5.83
C PHE A 45 -1.68 -4.64 -4.95
N ASP A 46 -0.42 -4.63 -4.51
CA ASP A 46 0.11 -3.54 -3.67
C ASP A 46 1.01 -2.58 -4.48
N LEU A 47 2.10 -3.07 -5.07
CA LEU A 47 3.12 -2.22 -5.67
C LEU A 47 2.63 -1.51 -6.94
N ILE A 48 2.28 -2.28 -7.97
CA ILE A 48 1.93 -1.74 -9.29
C ILE A 48 0.73 -0.80 -9.17
N PRO A 49 -0.38 -1.16 -8.51
CA PRO A 49 -1.53 -0.27 -8.40
C PRO A 49 -1.21 1.00 -7.62
N THR A 50 -0.35 0.94 -6.60
CA THR A 50 0.02 2.14 -5.83
C THR A 50 0.85 3.10 -6.68
N LEU A 51 1.82 2.60 -7.45
CA LEU A 51 2.69 3.41 -8.28
C LEU A 51 1.98 3.94 -9.53
N SER A 52 1.06 3.15 -10.11
CA SER A 52 0.31 3.53 -11.31
C SER A 52 -0.88 4.44 -11.02
N LEU A 53 -1.42 4.43 -9.79
CA LEU A 53 -2.59 5.21 -9.38
C LEU A 53 -2.57 6.69 -9.82
N PRO A 54 -1.52 7.50 -9.56
CA PRO A 54 -1.54 8.90 -9.96
C PRO A 54 -1.62 9.08 -11.49
N PHE A 55 -0.94 8.22 -12.25
CA PHE A 55 -0.99 8.25 -13.71
C PHE A 55 -2.37 7.82 -14.22
N TYR A 56 -2.97 6.82 -13.60
CA TYR A 56 -4.31 6.35 -13.91
C TYR A 56 -5.38 7.41 -13.61
N LEU A 57 -5.24 8.16 -12.52
CA LEU A 57 -6.14 9.28 -12.21
C LEU A 57 -6.03 10.40 -13.25
N ILE A 58 -4.81 10.77 -13.66
CA ILE A 58 -4.60 11.75 -14.73
C ILE A 58 -5.25 11.24 -16.03
N TYR A 59 -5.03 9.98 -16.38
CA TYR A 59 -5.63 9.36 -17.55
C TYR A 59 -7.17 9.42 -17.54
N ILE A 60 -7.81 9.10 -16.41
CA ILE A 60 -9.27 9.22 -16.26
C ILE A 60 -9.73 10.65 -16.46
N ILE A 61 -9.06 11.63 -15.87
CA ILE A 61 -9.44 13.05 -15.98
C ILE A 61 -9.32 13.51 -17.43
N LEU A 62 -8.25 13.12 -18.13
CA LEU A 62 -8.07 13.44 -19.55
C LEU A 62 -9.10 12.75 -20.44
N LEU A 63 -9.49 11.52 -20.13
CA LEU A 63 -10.42 10.73 -20.93
C LEU A 63 -11.89 11.16 -20.74
N PHE A 64 -12.30 11.44 -19.50
CA PHE A 64 -13.69 11.72 -19.15
C PHE A 64 -13.98 13.22 -18.93
N GLY A 65 -12.96 14.07 -18.83
CA GLY A 65 -13.11 15.52 -18.61
C GLY A 65 -14.02 15.82 -17.41
N ASP A 66 -15.07 16.60 -17.66
CA ASP A 66 -16.05 17.01 -16.64
C ASP A 66 -16.81 15.83 -16.01
N GLN A 67 -16.93 14.69 -16.71
CA GLN A 67 -17.59 13.50 -16.19
C GLN A 67 -16.68 12.64 -15.30
N ALA A 68 -15.38 12.95 -15.23
CA ALA A 68 -14.43 12.18 -14.42
C ALA A 68 -14.83 12.11 -12.95
N ALA A 69 -15.34 13.21 -12.39
CA ALA A 69 -15.80 13.24 -10.99
C ALA A 69 -16.97 12.29 -10.75
N LEU A 70 -17.94 12.23 -11.68
CA LEU A 70 -19.12 11.36 -11.57
C LEU A 70 -18.74 9.88 -11.74
N PHE A 71 -17.80 9.59 -12.64
CA PHE A 71 -17.22 8.26 -12.81
C PHE A 71 -16.50 7.79 -11.53
N LEU A 72 -15.62 8.62 -10.96
CA LEU A 72 -14.91 8.32 -9.72
C LEU A 72 -15.88 8.16 -8.53
N ALA A 73 -16.92 8.98 -8.44
CA ALA A 73 -17.96 8.84 -7.42
C ALA A 73 -18.73 7.53 -7.54
N SER A 74 -19.04 7.11 -8.77
CA SER A 74 -19.69 5.82 -9.04
C SER A 74 -18.83 4.63 -8.60
N ILE A 75 -17.53 4.67 -8.91
CA ILE A 75 -16.58 3.64 -8.44
C ILE A 75 -16.49 3.65 -6.92
N TYR A 76 -16.41 4.84 -6.31
CA TYR A 76 -16.38 4.97 -4.86
C TYR A 76 -17.62 4.36 -4.21
N PHE A 77 -18.80 4.55 -4.80
CA PHE A 77 -20.03 3.94 -4.31
C PHE A 77 -19.99 2.41 -4.31
N VAL A 78 -19.44 1.80 -5.37
CA VAL A 78 -19.23 0.33 -5.42
C VAL A 78 -18.24 -0.13 -4.34
N LEU A 79 -17.13 0.59 -4.17
CA LEU A 79 -16.14 0.29 -3.14
C LEU A 79 -16.70 0.43 -1.72
N LEU A 80 -17.55 1.43 -1.51
CA LEU A 80 -18.26 1.64 -0.25
C LEU A 80 -19.16 0.45 0.07
N TRP A 81 -19.94 -0.02 -0.92
CA TRP A 81 -20.77 -1.21 -0.77
C TRP A 81 -19.96 -2.46 -0.42
N LEU A 82 -18.84 -2.69 -1.12
CA LEU A 82 -17.93 -3.80 -0.80
C LEU A 82 -17.37 -3.69 0.62
N SER A 83 -17.04 -2.49 1.09
CA SER A 83 -16.56 -2.28 2.46
C SER A 83 -17.64 -2.56 3.49
N ILE A 84 -18.88 -2.11 3.26
CA ILE A 84 -20.02 -2.39 4.14
C ILE A 84 -20.28 -3.91 4.18
N PHE A 85 -20.25 -4.57 3.03
CA PHE A 85 -20.40 -6.02 2.92
C PHE A 85 -19.32 -6.77 3.69
N ASN A 86 -18.04 -6.44 3.49
CA ASN A 86 -16.91 -7.06 4.20
C ASN A 86 -17.02 -6.85 5.72
N MET A 87 -17.45 -5.67 6.15
CA MET A 87 -17.66 -5.39 7.57
C MET A 87 -18.82 -6.23 8.13
N GLY A 88 -19.93 -6.35 7.39
CA GLY A 88 -21.04 -7.23 7.76
C GLY A 88 -20.59 -8.69 7.90
N LEU A 89 -19.81 -9.19 6.94
CA LEU A 89 -19.25 -10.54 6.98
C LEU A 89 -18.35 -10.76 8.20
N ALA A 90 -17.44 -9.82 8.49
CA ALA A 90 -16.59 -9.88 9.67
C ALA A 90 -17.43 -9.95 10.96
N PHE A 91 -18.51 -9.18 11.06
CA PHE A 91 -19.38 -9.22 12.24
C PHE A 91 -20.09 -10.56 12.40
N VAL A 92 -20.57 -11.16 11.31
CA VAL A 92 -21.16 -12.51 11.33
C VAL A 92 -20.14 -13.54 11.80
N MET A 93 -18.90 -13.48 11.28
CA MET A 93 -17.84 -14.44 11.65
C MET A 93 -17.37 -14.30 13.10
N PHE A 94 -17.32 -13.08 13.64
CA PHE A 94 -16.78 -12.81 14.98
C PHE A 94 -17.85 -12.54 16.05
N ASN A 95 -19.13 -12.69 15.71
CA ASN A 95 -20.29 -12.51 16.59
C ASN A 95 -20.27 -11.17 17.38
N ARG A 96 -19.96 -10.07 16.69
CA ARG A 96 -19.86 -8.71 17.27
C ARG A 96 -21.08 -7.88 16.89
N SER A 97 -21.59 -7.09 17.83
CA SER A 97 -22.72 -6.18 17.59
C SER A 97 -22.27 -4.86 16.95
N VAL A 98 -23.14 -4.29 16.11
CA VAL A 98 -22.89 -3.04 15.39
C VAL A 98 -23.26 -1.85 16.27
N GLY A 99 -22.28 -1.06 16.67
CA GLY A 99 -22.52 0.27 17.24
C GLY A 99 -22.69 1.32 16.12
N LEU A 100 -23.47 2.37 16.37
CA LEU A 100 -23.64 3.51 15.44
C LEU A 100 -22.29 4.12 15.01
N PHE A 101 -21.32 4.13 15.92
CA PHE A 101 -19.95 4.58 15.62
C PHE A 101 -19.23 3.68 14.60
N GLY A 102 -19.44 2.37 14.65
CA GLY A 102 -18.86 1.43 13.68
C GLY A 102 -19.42 1.62 12.27
N LEU A 103 -20.73 1.89 12.17
CA LEU A 103 -21.37 2.22 10.88
C LEU A 103 -20.87 3.56 10.33
N GLY A 104 -20.77 4.59 11.17
CA GLY A 104 -20.19 5.87 10.77
C GLY A 104 -18.74 5.74 10.31
N ALA A 105 -17.93 4.95 11.04
CA ALA A 105 -16.56 4.67 10.66
C ALA A 105 -16.47 3.94 9.31
N ALA A 106 -17.41 3.06 8.99
CA ALA A 106 -17.45 2.33 7.71
C ALA A 106 -17.65 3.22 6.48
N LEU A 107 -18.25 4.41 6.64
CA LEU A 107 -18.35 5.39 5.56
C LEU A 107 -17.00 6.07 5.28
N ILE A 108 -16.22 6.30 6.33
CA ILE A 108 -14.92 7.01 6.25
C ILE A 108 -13.80 6.03 5.92
N PHE A 109 -13.93 4.77 6.34
CA PHE A 109 -12.88 3.76 6.23
C PHE A 109 -12.41 3.51 4.79
N PRO A 110 -13.27 3.44 3.76
CA PRO A 110 -12.86 3.33 2.36
C PRO A 110 -12.07 4.54 1.87
N LEU A 111 -12.39 5.76 2.32
CA LEU A 111 -11.61 6.96 1.98
C LEU A 111 -10.24 6.92 2.66
N TYR A 112 -10.23 6.59 3.94
CA TYR A 112 -9.00 6.50 4.71
C TYR A 112 -8.05 5.43 4.15
N GLN A 113 -8.55 4.22 3.88
CA GLN A 113 -7.77 3.14 3.28
C GLN A 113 -7.44 3.41 1.81
N GLY A 114 -8.44 3.81 1.03
CA GLY A 114 -8.38 3.86 -0.43
C GLY A 114 -7.67 5.09 -0.99
N ILE A 115 -7.71 6.23 -0.30
CA ILE A 115 -7.07 7.46 -0.75
C ILE A 115 -5.88 7.77 0.16
N TYR A 116 -6.16 7.99 1.45
CA TYR A 116 -5.17 8.56 2.35
C TYR A 116 -3.97 7.62 2.57
N LEU A 117 -4.22 6.34 2.89
CA LEU A 117 -3.15 5.37 3.05
C LEU A 117 -2.47 5.01 1.72
N LYS A 118 -3.19 5.00 0.60
CA LYS A 118 -2.56 4.80 -0.73
C LYS A 118 -1.63 5.95 -1.09
N CYS A 119 -2.01 7.20 -0.83
CA CYS A 119 -1.12 8.35 -1.04
C CYS A 119 0.11 8.29 -0.14
N ALA A 120 -0.07 7.95 1.15
CA ALA A 120 1.05 7.79 2.08
C ALA A 120 2.01 6.66 1.63
N ARG A 121 1.46 5.56 1.12
CA ARG A 121 2.23 4.44 0.57
C ARG A 121 2.95 4.85 -0.71
N PHE A 122 2.29 5.54 -1.64
CA PHE A 122 2.89 6.05 -2.86
C PHE A 122 4.10 6.95 -2.56
N PHE A 123 3.96 7.88 -1.62
CA PHE A 123 5.07 8.73 -1.19
C PHE A 123 6.21 7.92 -0.57
N SER A 124 5.87 6.95 0.28
CA SER A 124 6.85 6.07 0.93
C SER A 124 7.62 5.23 -0.11
N TYR A 125 6.94 4.64 -1.07
CA TYR A 125 7.56 3.84 -2.13
C TYR A 125 8.41 4.70 -3.06
N SER A 126 7.88 5.85 -3.50
CA SER A 126 8.62 6.76 -4.37
C SER A 126 9.89 7.30 -3.70
N SER A 127 9.78 7.71 -2.43
CA SER A 127 10.95 8.20 -1.67
C SER A 127 11.99 7.12 -1.40
N GLU A 128 11.58 5.86 -1.29
CA GLU A 128 12.50 4.74 -1.13
C GLU A 128 13.17 4.36 -2.46
N ILE A 129 12.42 4.31 -3.55
CA ILE A 129 12.95 3.97 -4.89
C ILE A 129 13.91 5.06 -5.39
N ILE A 130 13.56 6.34 -5.22
CA ILE A 130 14.35 7.46 -5.77
C ILE A 130 15.52 7.83 -4.84
N PHE A 131 15.29 7.92 -3.54
CA PHE A 131 16.27 8.48 -2.60
C PHE A 131 16.86 7.44 -1.65
N ALA A 132 16.38 6.20 -1.65
CA ALA A 132 16.74 5.17 -0.67
C ALA A 132 16.73 5.74 0.76
N THR A 133 15.65 6.47 1.07
CA THR A 133 15.49 7.30 2.27
C THR A 133 15.71 6.50 3.55
N SER A 134 15.35 5.21 3.57
CA SER A 134 15.58 4.32 4.70
C SER A 134 17.07 4.20 5.13
N ARG A 135 18.03 4.50 4.25
CA ARG A 135 19.48 4.52 4.60
C ARG A 135 19.84 5.61 5.60
N HIS A 136 19.03 6.66 5.69
CA HIS A 136 19.28 7.83 6.53
C HIS A 136 18.34 7.89 7.73
N ASP A 137 17.61 6.80 8.03
CA ASP A 137 16.67 6.78 9.14
C ASP A 137 17.40 6.59 10.49
N ASP A 138 16.94 7.32 11.51
CA ASP A 138 17.57 7.37 12.85
C ASP A 138 17.14 6.24 13.78
N PHE A 139 16.19 5.39 13.34
CA PHE A 139 15.70 4.26 14.12
C PHE A 139 16.66 3.07 14.18
N VAL A 140 17.61 2.97 13.24
CA VAL A 140 18.66 1.94 13.29
C VAL A 140 19.89 2.53 13.96
N PRO A 141 20.42 1.91 15.04
CA PRO A 141 21.62 2.39 15.69
C PRO A 141 22.76 2.62 14.67
N PRO A 142 23.54 3.71 14.80
CA PRO A 142 24.55 4.09 13.80
C PRO A 142 25.57 2.99 13.49
N ARG A 143 25.82 2.08 14.44
CA ARG A 143 26.72 0.93 14.29
C ARG A 143 26.15 -0.12 13.33
N VAL A 144 24.88 -0.47 13.47
CA VAL A 144 24.18 -1.43 12.59
C VAL A 144 23.99 -0.83 11.20
N ARG A 145 23.66 0.46 11.13
CA ARG A 145 23.51 1.18 9.86
C ARG A 145 24.81 1.21 9.05
N ARG A 146 25.95 1.43 9.72
CA ARG A 146 27.27 1.33 9.09
C ARG A 146 27.62 -0.11 8.67
N ALA A 147 27.27 -1.12 9.46
CA ALA A 147 27.48 -2.52 9.04
C ALA A 147 26.64 -2.91 7.80
N LEU A 148 25.40 -2.40 7.71
CA LEU A 148 24.49 -2.72 6.59
C LEU A 148 24.78 -1.91 5.33
N PHE A 149 25.23 -0.65 5.45
CA PHE A 149 25.36 0.29 4.33
C PHE A 149 26.75 0.92 4.17
N GLY A 150 27.70 0.61 5.05
CA GLY A 150 28.99 1.32 5.14
C GLY A 150 30.10 0.81 4.22
N ASP A 151 29.98 -0.37 3.61
CA ASP A 151 31.07 -0.99 2.83
C ASP A 151 30.77 -1.15 1.33
N ARG A 152 30.31 -0.08 0.68
CA ARG A 152 30.31 0.00 -0.80
C ARG A 152 30.73 1.40 -1.26
N THR A 153 31.99 1.74 -0.99
CA THR A 153 32.77 2.72 -1.75
C THR A 153 34.02 2.03 -2.24
#